data_AF-A0A960KPU6-F1
#
_entry.id   AF-A0A960KPU6-F1
#
_cell.length_a   1.000
_cell.length_b   1.000
_cell.length_c   1.000
_cell.angle_alpha   90.00
_cell.angle_beta   90.00
_cell.angle_gamma   90.00
#
_symmetry.space_group_name_H-M   'P 1'
#
loop_
_entity.id
_entity.type
_entity.pdbx_description
1 polymer ?
#
loop_
_entity_poly.entity_id
_entity_poly.type
_entity_poly.pdbx_seq_one_letter_code
_entity_poly.pdbx_strand_id
1 'polypeptide(L)'
;MGLNRLIHLAVKGSLLLFASSTALAAANATGQPTSSQSPELQALIAAGGGGFSPAILNLVGGAPDSGDGNDGLPHINTRLGGPESEAGVGEVTVTSACQPPAQSDEEWGFWLVESDFYGEYYERTDFFQGDEGFDEIQVSGFQVGFEGGFVSCGSAELGFRVRIYSDLAGEPGTLLMDEQVNSTGVPGPMTYAGTEATRLYTWSLPLSAPQNIQRGWLSIQAIGGDCYFGQLTSVEGTDSHSLFKNGASSTWASQGFDLNYCLISHAPTAPACQVASQPNENWGFWLTDGVFGPRAERFQVDGVIGSVDLTGTSVAWNGVAWQSCNDFTEEFHVTFHADDNGSIGEQVSEFTLTTTGTPTGTPYFWSFPFISRTYQLQLPVPLQLYTGWLEIEAVAAPGCWFAWLNSQNGDGSSLVWNNNTQTWRGFNQDFAFCLNTIACPPVNDVRMSHLNGTLTLSWDAIPGATDYRILTAKTPYEPFTALDITTGGSTTWSVSMDSGMEFYKIVAVCP
;
A
#
# COMPACT_ATOMS: atom_id res chain seq x y z
N MET A 1 -56.90 2.72 -26.80
CA MET A 1 -58.34 2.93 -26.50
C MET A 1 -58.79 1.75 -25.66
N GLY A 2 -59.22 1.80 -24.41
CA GLY A 2 -59.47 2.84 -23.42
C GLY A 2 -60.42 2.24 -22.36
N LEU A 3 -60.12 2.48 -21.07
CA LEU A 3 -60.97 2.29 -19.86
C LEU A 3 -61.30 0.85 -19.39
N ASN A 4 -61.46 0.51 -18.10
CA ASN A 4 -61.03 1.01 -16.78
C ASN A 4 -61.68 0.10 -15.69
N ARG A 5 -60.99 -0.12 -14.55
CA ARG A 5 -61.51 -0.47 -13.18
C ARG A 5 -62.03 -1.92 -12.93
N LEU A 6 -61.90 -2.58 -11.76
CA LEU A 6 -61.32 -2.32 -10.42
C LEU A 6 -61.18 -3.64 -9.61
N ILE A 7 -60.05 -3.82 -8.90
CA ILE A 7 -59.78 -4.30 -7.51
C ILE A 7 -60.63 -5.43 -6.85
N HIS A 8 -59.95 -6.49 -6.37
CA HIS A 8 -59.97 -6.91 -4.94
C HIS A 8 -58.69 -7.67 -4.50
N LEU A 9 -58.26 -7.32 -3.29
CA LEU A 9 -57.05 -7.68 -2.53
C LEU A 9 -57.09 -9.12 -1.96
N ALA A 10 -55.93 -9.75 -1.80
CA ALA A 10 -55.71 -10.77 -0.77
C ALA A 10 -54.27 -10.72 -0.24
N VAL A 11 -54.13 -10.23 1.00
CA VAL A 11 -52.93 -10.28 1.83
C VAL A 11 -52.98 -11.58 2.66
N LYS A 12 -51.86 -12.30 2.78
CA LYS A 12 -51.69 -13.37 3.77
C LYS A 12 -50.46 -13.10 4.62
N GLY A 13 -50.70 -12.83 5.91
CA GLY A 13 -49.70 -12.83 6.97
C GLY A 13 -49.68 -14.18 7.73
N SER A 14 -48.62 -14.39 8.49
CA SER A 14 -48.47 -15.39 9.58
C SER A 14 -47.35 -14.84 10.47
N LEU A 15 -47.65 -14.16 11.58
CA LEU A 15 -47.97 -14.61 12.95
C LEU A 15 -46.75 -15.17 13.73
N LEU A 16 -46.40 -14.44 14.79
CA LEU A 16 -45.37 -14.68 15.81
C LEU A 16 -45.55 -15.97 16.63
N LEU A 17 -44.44 -16.48 17.16
CA LEU A 17 -44.36 -17.08 18.51
C LEU A 17 -42.99 -16.79 19.14
N PHE A 18 -42.98 -16.00 20.23
CA PHE A 18 -41.90 -15.96 21.21
C PHE A 18 -42.07 -17.14 22.18
N ALA A 19 -40.98 -17.80 22.55
CA ALA A 19 -40.93 -18.65 23.73
C ALA A 19 -39.70 -18.29 24.57
N SER A 20 -39.97 -17.67 25.72
CA SER A 20 -39.08 -17.63 26.87
C SER A 20 -39.41 -18.83 27.76
N SER A 21 -38.39 -19.48 28.34
CA SER A 21 -38.53 -20.12 29.65
C SER A 21 -37.16 -20.29 30.31
N THR A 22 -37.08 -19.74 31.52
CA THR A 22 -36.15 -20.10 32.58
C THR A 22 -36.69 -21.34 33.31
N ALA A 23 -35.82 -22.27 33.72
CA ALA A 23 -35.76 -22.85 35.08
C ALA A 23 -34.96 -24.18 35.15
N LEU A 24 -33.90 -24.16 35.96
CA LEU A 24 -33.55 -25.06 37.07
C LEU A 24 -33.74 -26.60 36.96
N ALA A 25 -32.63 -27.36 37.04
CA ALA A 25 -32.28 -28.34 38.10
C ALA A 25 -30.86 -28.89 37.80
N ALA A 26 -29.82 -28.60 38.59
CA ALA A 26 -29.42 -29.28 39.83
C ALA A 26 -29.16 -30.80 39.69
N ALA A 27 -27.89 -31.18 39.56
CA ALA A 27 -27.35 -32.44 40.10
C ALA A 27 -25.86 -32.26 40.46
N ASN A 28 -25.62 -32.15 41.76
CA ASN A 28 -24.34 -32.33 42.43
C ASN A 28 -23.96 -33.82 42.43
N ALA A 29 -22.68 -34.14 42.22
CA ALA A 29 -21.91 -35.21 42.90
C ALA A 29 -20.52 -35.30 42.27
N THR A 30 -19.52 -34.64 42.85
CA THR A 30 -18.47 -35.24 43.73
C THR A 30 -17.41 -36.06 43.00
N GLY A 31 -16.19 -35.49 42.92
CA GLY A 31 -14.99 -36.22 42.50
C GLY A 31 -13.77 -35.31 42.33
N GLN A 32 -13.16 -34.87 43.42
CA GLN A 32 -11.77 -34.38 43.50
C GLN A 32 -10.92 -35.46 44.22
N PRO A 33 -9.57 -35.36 44.29
CA PRO A 33 -8.59 -34.84 43.32
C PRO A 33 -7.29 -35.70 43.24
N THR A 34 -6.43 -35.49 42.24
CA THR A 34 -4.94 -35.60 42.30
C THR A 34 -4.37 -34.90 41.06
N SER A 35 -3.79 -33.68 41.17
CA SER A 35 -2.40 -33.35 41.50
C SER A 35 -1.40 -33.51 40.34
N SER A 36 -1.07 -32.39 39.66
CA SER A 36 0.31 -31.97 39.34
C SER A 36 0.28 -30.72 38.44
N GLN A 37 0.36 -29.53 39.02
CA GLN A 37 0.83 -28.33 38.31
C GLN A 37 1.84 -27.57 39.16
N SER A 38 2.90 -27.14 38.47
CA SER A 38 4.14 -26.51 38.96
C SER A 38 3.89 -25.10 39.54
N PRO A 39 4.61 -24.67 40.59
CA PRO A 39 4.41 -23.37 41.23
C PRO A 39 5.37 -22.31 40.66
N GLU A 40 4.99 -21.61 39.59
CA GLU A 40 5.76 -20.44 39.11
C GLU A 40 4.91 -19.23 38.66
N LEU A 41 3.60 -19.22 38.96
CA LEU A 41 2.68 -18.20 38.43
C LEU A 41 1.96 -17.33 39.49
N GLN A 42 2.64 -16.93 40.57
CA GLN A 42 2.07 -16.00 41.58
C GLN A 42 3.05 -14.92 42.09
N ALA A 43 3.78 -14.24 41.19
CA ALA A 43 4.66 -13.13 41.58
C ALA A 43 4.48 -11.82 40.80
N LEU A 44 3.40 -11.61 40.02
CA LEU A 44 3.28 -10.41 39.18
C LEU A 44 1.98 -9.60 39.30
N ILE A 45 1.22 -9.73 40.39
CA ILE A 45 0.07 -8.85 40.69
C ILE A 45 0.12 -8.39 42.14
N ALA A 46 1.18 -7.69 42.53
CA ALA A 46 1.26 -6.99 43.83
C ALA A 46 2.38 -5.93 43.90
N ALA A 47 2.53 -5.06 42.89
CA ALA A 47 3.33 -3.83 43.05
C ALA A 47 2.94 -2.81 41.99
N GLY A 48 2.01 -1.91 42.30
CA GLY A 48 1.58 -0.85 41.39
C GLY A 48 0.85 0.25 42.14
N GLY A 49 1.57 0.96 43.00
CA GLY A 49 1.05 2.12 43.74
C GLY A 49 2.18 3.08 44.10
N GLY A 50 2.22 4.22 43.42
CA GLY A 50 3.19 5.33 43.59
C GLY A 50 3.76 5.71 42.23
N GLY A 51 3.46 6.85 41.60
CA GLY A 51 3.29 8.18 42.17
C GLY A 51 4.60 8.95 41.97
N PHE A 52 4.88 9.43 40.76
CA PHE A 52 6.05 10.26 40.46
C PHE A 52 5.63 11.67 40.04
N SER A 53 6.24 12.65 40.71
CA SER A 53 6.31 14.07 40.33
C SER A 53 7.78 14.39 40.00
N PRO A 54 8.10 15.23 39.01
CA PRO A 54 9.47 15.43 38.56
C PRO A 54 10.22 16.45 39.42
N ALA A 55 11.46 16.13 39.79
CA ALA A 55 12.39 17.03 40.47
C ALA A 55 13.14 17.90 39.46
N ILE A 56 13.12 19.21 39.70
CA ILE A 56 13.91 20.25 39.04
C ILE A 56 15.34 20.23 39.62
N LEU A 57 16.34 20.17 38.74
CA LEU A 57 17.76 20.27 39.08
C LEU A 57 18.22 21.73 38.99
N ASN A 58 18.59 22.32 40.13
CA ASN A 58 19.25 23.62 40.22
C ASN A 58 20.78 23.45 40.11
N LEU A 59 21.43 24.30 39.30
CA LEU A 59 22.89 24.50 39.33
C LEU A 59 23.20 25.93 39.76
N VAL A 60 24.02 26.05 40.80
CA VAL A 60 24.58 27.29 41.34
C VAL A 60 26.10 27.21 41.26
N GLY A 61 26.73 28.34 40.89
CA GLY A 61 28.11 28.71 41.19
C GLY A 61 29.05 28.66 39.98
N GLY A 62 29.87 29.67 39.67
CA GLY A 62 30.19 30.92 40.38
C GLY A 62 31.13 31.78 39.52
N ALA A 63 31.17 33.08 39.84
CA ALA A 63 32.08 34.08 39.25
C ALA A 63 33.52 33.94 39.80
N PRO A 64 34.50 34.66 39.20
CA PRO A 64 34.88 35.94 39.84
C PRO A 64 35.21 37.11 38.88
N ASP A 65 34.97 38.32 39.43
CA ASP A 65 35.63 39.64 39.34
C ASP A 65 36.99 39.75 38.57
N SER A 66 37.44 40.87 38.00
CA SER A 66 37.29 42.31 38.30
C SER A 66 37.96 43.19 37.20
N GLY A 67 37.53 44.46 37.04
CA GLY A 67 38.46 45.61 37.01
C GLY A 67 38.48 46.55 35.79
N ASP A 68 38.03 47.79 36.01
CA ASP A 68 38.48 49.14 35.52
C ASP A 68 38.77 49.39 34.02
N GLY A 69 38.48 50.52 33.37
CA GLY A 69 37.98 51.85 33.72
C GLY A 69 38.26 52.86 32.57
N ASN A 70 37.50 53.96 32.54
CA ASN A 70 37.72 55.29 31.90
C ASN A 70 37.62 55.55 30.36
N ASP A 71 36.68 56.48 30.07
CA ASP A 71 36.73 57.73 29.28
C ASP A 71 37.18 57.79 27.80
N GLY A 72 36.32 58.40 26.96
CA GLY A 72 36.80 59.39 25.97
C GLY A 72 36.19 59.39 24.55
N LEU A 73 35.16 60.22 24.36
CA LEU A 73 34.80 61.02 23.16
C LEU A 73 34.32 60.35 21.84
N PRO A 74 33.44 61.04 21.07
CA PRO A 74 32.75 60.49 19.90
C PRO A 74 33.34 60.99 18.57
N HIS A 75 33.38 60.17 17.51
CA HIS A 75 33.29 60.62 16.10
C HIS A 75 33.03 59.46 15.11
N ILE A 76 31.83 59.50 14.50
CA ILE A 76 31.46 59.32 13.08
C ILE A 76 32.02 58.13 12.24
N ASN A 77 31.04 57.35 11.75
CA ASN A 77 30.93 56.49 10.56
C ASN A 77 31.91 55.32 10.33
N THR A 78 31.35 54.11 10.33
CA THR A 78 31.45 53.18 9.18
C THR A 78 30.37 52.10 9.26
N ARG A 79 29.70 51.86 8.11
CA ARG A 79 28.85 50.70 7.81
C ARG A 79 29.56 49.39 8.15
N LEU A 80 28.92 48.49 8.88
CA LEU A 80 29.00 47.04 8.70
C LEU A 80 27.67 46.41 9.15
N GLY A 81 27.15 45.50 8.33
CA GLY A 81 25.82 44.92 8.43
C GLY A 81 25.62 44.06 9.69
N GLY A 82 24.44 44.17 10.27
CA GLY A 82 23.94 43.21 11.25
C GLY A 82 23.29 42.03 10.52
N PRO A 83 23.41 40.80 11.06
CA PRO A 83 22.54 39.70 10.66
C PRO A 83 21.18 39.89 11.33
N GLU A 84 20.13 40.03 10.53
CA GLU A 84 18.76 39.91 11.00
C GLU A 84 18.51 38.44 11.37
N SER A 85 17.95 38.24 12.56
CA SER A 85 17.47 36.96 13.05
C SER A 85 16.17 36.60 12.33
N GLU A 86 16.23 35.64 11.42
CA GLU A 86 15.04 34.97 10.90
C GLU A 86 14.46 34.07 12.00
N ALA A 87 13.28 34.45 12.49
CA ALA A 87 12.42 33.57 13.26
C ALA A 87 11.90 32.47 12.33
N GLY A 88 12.20 31.21 12.66
CA GLY A 88 11.78 30.05 11.90
C GLY A 88 10.27 30.03 11.70
N VAL A 89 9.87 30.11 10.43
CA VAL A 89 8.53 29.77 9.97
C VAL A 89 8.43 28.25 10.11
N GLY A 90 7.55 27.79 11.00
CA GLY A 90 7.22 26.38 11.11
C GLY A 90 6.61 25.91 9.79
N GLU A 91 7.21 24.88 9.21
CA GLU A 91 6.71 24.16 8.05
C GLU A 91 5.40 23.48 8.46
N VAL A 92 4.28 24.01 7.98
CA VAL A 92 2.96 23.38 8.15
C VAL A 92 2.85 22.36 7.02
N THR A 93 3.06 21.08 7.34
CA THR A 93 2.71 19.97 6.46
C THR A 93 1.18 19.95 6.32
N VAL A 94 0.66 20.51 5.23
CA VAL A 94 -0.75 20.36 4.87
C VAL A 94 -0.90 18.99 4.23
N THR A 95 -1.25 17.99 5.03
CA THR A 95 -1.89 16.78 4.48
C THR A 95 -3.30 17.20 4.04
N SER A 96 -3.48 17.52 2.76
CA SER A 96 -4.79 17.78 2.18
C SER A 96 -5.60 16.48 2.22
N ALA A 97 -6.44 16.33 3.25
CA ALA A 97 -7.40 15.25 3.27
C ALA A 97 -8.30 15.38 2.04
N CYS A 98 -8.36 14.35 1.21
CA CYS A 98 -9.31 14.21 0.12
C CYS A 98 -10.72 14.18 0.72
N GLN A 99 -11.30 15.34 0.97
CA GLN A 99 -12.67 15.46 1.43
C GLN A 99 -13.46 16.14 0.32
N PRO A 100 -14.60 15.57 -0.09
CA PRO A 100 -15.52 16.32 -0.93
C PRO A 100 -15.84 17.65 -0.23
N PRO A 101 -16.01 18.75 -0.97
CA PRO A 101 -16.21 20.07 -0.37
C PRO A 101 -17.38 20.02 0.61
N ALA A 102 -17.15 20.53 1.82
CA ALA A 102 -18.19 20.65 2.84
C ALA A 102 -19.26 21.63 2.34
N GLN A 103 -20.51 21.49 2.81
CA GLN A 103 -21.58 22.46 2.55
C GLN A 103 -21.22 23.83 3.15
N SER A 104 -20.49 24.66 2.40
CA SER A 104 -20.43 26.09 2.61
C SER A 104 -21.40 26.77 1.64
N ASP A 105 -21.93 27.94 2.03
CA ASP A 105 -22.81 28.79 1.20
C ASP A 105 -22.06 29.43 0.00
N GLU A 106 -21.03 28.76 -0.52
CA GLU A 106 -20.14 29.25 -1.57
C GLU A 106 -20.79 29.12 -2.97
N GLU A 107 -20.53 30.11 -3.83
CA GLU A 107 -20.94 30.07 -5.23
C GLU A 107 -20.05 29.07 -5.99
N TRP A 108 -20.66 28.10 -6.68
CA TRP A 108 -19.93 27.12 -7.50
C TRP A 108 -20.16 27.40 -8.99
N GLY A 109 -19.07 27.42 -9.77
CA GLY A 109 -19.13 27.40 -11.23
C GLY A 109 -19.14 25.97 -11.76
N PHE A 110 -19.69 25.78 -12.97
CA PHE A 110 -19.59 24.51 -13.68
C PHE A 110 -19.14 24.72 -15.13
N TRP A 111 -18.32 23.80 -15.62
CA TRP A 111 -17.90 23.75 -17.01
C TRP A 111 -18.09 22.35 -17.55
N LEU A 112 -18.61 22.26 -18.77
CA LEU A 112 -18.75 21.00 -19.50
C LEU A 112 -17.40 20.69 -20.13
N VAL A 113 -16.83 19.54 -19.80
CA VAL A 113 -15.67 18.97 -20.50
C VAL A 113 -16.25 18.05 -21.57
N GLU A 114 -16.41 18.56 -22.79
CA GLU A 114 -17.00 17.79 -23.88
C GLU A 114 -16.01 16.78 -24.46
N SER A 115 -16.51 15.56 -24.75
CA SER A 115 -15.66 14.46 -25.21
C SER A 115 -15.13 14.65 -26.64
N ASP A 116 -15.84 15.36 -27.54
CA ASP A 116 -15.51 15.31 -28.98
C ASP A 116 -15.70 16.60 -29.82
N PHE A 117 -16.33 17.68 -29.31
CA PHE A 117 -16.71 18.84 -30.16
C PHE A 117 -15.91 20.14 -29.96
N TYR A 118 -15.26 20.36 -28.80
CA TYR A 118 -14.63 21.66 -28.50
C TYR A 118 -13.14 21.66 -28.13
N GLY A 119 -12.43 20.54 -28.27
CA GLY A 119 -10.97 20.49 -28.09
C GLY A 119 -10.54 20.01 -26.71
N GLU A 120 -9.23 19.87 -26.54
CA GLU A 120 -8.61 19.29 -25.36
C GLU A 120 -8.49 20.34 -24.23
N TYR A 121 -8.88 19.96 -23.02
CA TYR A 121 -8.73 20.78 -21.82
C TYR A 121 -7.43 20.39 -21.10
N TYR A 122 -6.64 21.40 -20.72
CA TYR A 122 -5.39 21.21 -20.00
C TYR A 122 -5.38 22.14 -18.79
N GLU A 123 -4.99 21.62 -17.64
CA GLU A 123 -4.90 22.45 -16.45
C GLU A 123 -3.46 22.58 -16.00
N ARG A 124 -3.10 23.82 -15.63
CA ARG A 124 -1.94 24.09 -14.79
C ARG A 124 -2.40 23.96 -13.36
N THR A 125 -2.03 22.89 -12.70
CA THR A 125 -1.92 22.93 -11.24
C THR A 125 -0.50 23.32 -10.89
N ASP A 126 -0.36 24.54 -10.38
CA ASP A 126 0.77 24.82 -9.51
C ASP A 126 0.45 24.13 -8.17
N PHE A 127 1.32 23.17 -7.79
CA PHE A 127 1.39 22.40 -6.54
C PHE A 127 0.81 20.98 -6.51
N PHE A 128 1.72 20.01 -6.72
CA PHE A 128 1.93 18.92 -5.76
C PHE A 128 3.35 19.07 -5.21
N GLN A 129 3.47 19.55 -3.96
CA GLN A 129 4.69 19.31 -3.16
C GLN A 129 4.44 18.03 -2.39
N GLY A 130 4.64 16.90 -3.06
CA GLY A 130 4.84 15.62 -2.43
C GLY A 130 6.15 15.08 -2.95
N ASP A 131 7.10 14.77 -2.07
CA ASP A 131 8.31 14.02 -2.45
C ASP A 131 7.98 12.57 -2.86
N GLU A 132 6.73 12.17 -2.63
CA GLU A 132 6.16 10.85 -2.90
C GLU A 132 5.27 10.95 -4.15
N GLY A 133 5.57 10.16 -5.18
CA GLY A 133 4.77 10.12 -6.41
C GLY A 133 3.31 9.71 -6.15
N PHE A 134 2.43 9.94 -7.13
CA PHE A 134 1.00 9.58 -7.04
C PHE A 134 0.64 8.47 -8.02
N ASP A 135 -0.32 7.63 -7.68
CA ASP A 135 -0.75 6.48 -8.49
C ASP A 135 -2.27 6.39 -8.66
N GLU A 136 -3.04 7.27 -8.00
CA GLU A 136 -4.47 7.45 -8.25
C GLU A 136 -4.81 8.93 -8.38
N ILE A 137 -5.78 9.24 -9.25
CA ILE A 137 -6.41 10.56 -9.36
C ILE A 137 -7.88 10.41 -8.98
N GLN A 138 -8.36 11.17 -8.01
CA GLN A 138 -9.79 11.29 -7.73
C GLN A 138 -10.34 12.56 -8.35
N VAL A 139 -11.37 12.42 -9.17
CA VAL A 139 -12.08 13.57 -9.77
C VAL A 139 -13.53 13.59 -9.29
N SER A 140 -14.04 14.79 -8.99
CA SER A 140 -15.43 14.97 -8.62
C SER A 140 -16.18 15.80 -9.66
N GLY A 141 -17.36 15.34 -10.05
CA GLY A 141 -18.14 15.93 -11.13
C GLY A 141 -19.50 15.29 -11.29
N PHE A 142 -20.21 15.65 -12.33
CA PHE A 142 -21.52 15.11 -12.64
C PHE A 142 -21.60 14.67 -14.10
N GLN A 143 -22.56 13.80 -14.40
CA GLN A 143 -22.85 13.41 -15.77
C GLN A 143 -24.16 14.02 -16.25
N VAL A 144 -24.12 14.64 -17.43
CA VAL A 144 -25.29 15.21 -18.08
C VAL A 144 -25.33 14.80 -19.54
N GLY A 145 -26.48 14.37 -20.03
CA GLY A 145 -26.80 14.24 -21.45
C GLY A 145 -27.48 15.50 -21.97
N PHE A 146 -27.48 15.68 -23.30
CA PHE A 146 -28.09 16.83 -23.96
C PHE A 146 -29.23 16.39 -24.90
N GLU A 147 -30.46 16.30 -24.37
CA GLU A 147 -31.66 15.99 -25.16
C GLU A 147 -32.67 17.15 -25.09
N GLY A 148 -32.30 18.31 -25.66
CA GLY A 148 -33.12 19.53 -25.57
C GLY A 148 -33.11 20.18 -24.18
N GLY A 149 -32.19 19.75 -23.32
CA GLY A 149 -31.94 20.21 -21.95
C GLY A 149 -30.96 19.28 -21.25
N PHE A 150 -30.48 19.67 -20.06
CA PHE A 150 -29.61 18.81 -19.25
C PHE A 150 -30.43 17.66 -18.65
N VAL A 151 -30.12 16.43 -19.05
CA VAL A 151 -30.73 15.19 -18.53
C VAL A 151 -29.66 14.41 -17.77
N SER A 152 -29.98 13.83 -16.61
CA SER A 152 -29.01 12.98 -15.89
C SER A 152 -28.74 11.69 -16.68
N CYS A 153 -27.46 11.36 -16.85
CA CYS A 153 -27.06 10.07 -17.40
C CYS A 153 -27.18 8.98 -16.32
N GLY A 154 -27.93 7.92 -16.63
CA GLY A 154 -28.28 6.88 -15.66
C GLY A 154 -27.15 5.91 -15.30
N SER A 155 -25.95 6.04 -15.87
CA SER A 155 -24.81 5.15 -15.62
C SER A 155 -23.68 5.90 -14.92
N ALA A 156 -23.14 5.37 -13.82
CA ALA A 156 -21.96 5.94 -13.18
C ALA A 156 -20.63 5.57 -13.88
N GLU A 157 -20.69 4.66 -14.86
CA GLU A 157 -19.53 4.20 -15.62
C GLU A 157 -19.13 5.23 -16.68
N LEU A 158 -17.89 5.68 -16.62
CA LEU A 158 -17.23 6.48 -17.66
C LEU A 158 -15.83 5.95 -17.89
N GLY A 159 -15.41 5.97 -19.15
CA GLY A 159 -13.99 5.95 -19.45
C GLY A 159 -13.43 7.36 -19.27
N PHE A 160 -12.18 7.45 -18.85
CA PHE A 160 -11.39 8.67 -18.82
C PHE A 160 -10.10 8.43 -19.58
N ARG A 161 -9.62 9.42 -20.33
CA ARG A 161 -8.27 9.49 -20.86
C ARG A 161 -7.51 10.49 -20.00
N VAL A 162 -6.52 10.01 -19.27
CA VAL A 162 -5.66 10.79 -18.39
C VAL A 162 -4.33 11.01 -19.10
N ARG A 163 -3.91 12.27 -19.22
CA ARG A 163 -2.62 12.63 -19.79
C ARG A 163 -1.85 13.54 -18.85
N ILE A 164 -0.56 13.27 -18.73
CA ILE A 164 0.36 14.10 -17.96
C ILE A 164 1.44 14.63 -18.87
N TYR A 165 1.76 15.92 -18.77
CA TYR A 165 2.82 16.57 -19.54
C TYR A 165 3.85 17.16 -18.60
N SER A 166 5.11 17.26 -19.04
CA SER A 166 6.12 18.05 -18.34
C SER A 166 5.74 19.53 -18.35
N ASP A 167 6.18 20.30 -17.36
CA ASP A 167 6.09 21.76 -17.46
C ASP A 167 7.20 22.34 -18.36
N LEU A 168 6.84 23.17 -19.34
CA LEU A 168 7.78 23.92 -20.18
C LEU A 168 7.54 25.43 -20.01
N ALA A 169 8.13 25.99 -18.96
CA ALA A 169 8.05 27.42 -18.64
C ALA A 169 6.62 27.93 -18.42
N GLY A 170 5.78 27.16 -17.72
CA GLY A 170 4.39 27.51 -17.45
C GLY A 170 3.45 27.22 -18.61
N GLU A 171 3.83 26.31 -19.51
CA GLU A 171 3.01 25.77 -20.60
C GLU A 171 3.16 24.23 -20.67
N PRO A 172 2.17 23.48 -21.18
CA PRO A 172 2.29 22.04 -21.41
C PRO A 172 3.49 21.71 -22.32
N GLY A 173 4.42 20.90 -21.81
CA GLY A 173 5.62 20.45 -22.50
C GLY A 173 5.44 19.08 -23.17
N THR A 174 6.38 18.17 -22.90
CA THR A 174 6.38 16.82 -23.47
C THR A 174 5.32 15.96 -22.78
N LEU A 175 4.53 15.20 -23.54
CA LEU A 175 3.63 14.19 -23.02
C LEU A 175 4.44 13.09 -22.29
N LEU A 176 4.22 12.95 -20.99
CA LEU A 176 4.88 11.97 -20.11
C LEU A 176 4.04 10.70 -19.97
N MET A 177 2.72 10.83 -19.93
CA MET A 177 1.77 9.73 -19.75
C MET A 177 0.50 9.97 -20.58
N ASP A 178 -0.07 8.92 -21.16
CA ASP A 178 -1.37 8.92 -21.85
C ASP A 178 -2.06 7.58 -21.64
N GLU A 179 -3.04 7.54 -20.74
CA GLU A 179 -3.69 6.32 -20.28
C GLU A 179 -5.21 6.43 -20.40
N GLN A 180 -5.86 5.32 -20.72
CA GLN A 180 -7.32 5.20 -20.65
C GLN A 180 -7.71 4.39 -19.42
N VAL A 181 -8.49 5.01 -18.53
CA VAL A 181 -8.94 4.46 -17.25
C VAL A 181 -10.46 4.35 -17.27
N ASN A 182 -10.99 3.15 -17.13
CA ASN A 182 -12.42 2.96 -16.92
C ASN A 182 -12.72 3.06 -15.43
N SER A 183 -13.66 3.93 -15.05
CA SER A 183 -14.00 4.15 -13.65
C SER A 183 -15.51 4.15 -13.43
N THR A 184 -15.90 3.65 -12.26
CA THR A 184 -17.29 3.69 -11.79
C THR A 184 -17.40 4.76 -10.72
N GLY A 185 -18.17 5.81 -11.01
CA GLY A 185 -18.37 6.91 -10.07
C GLY A 185 -19.12 6.47 -8.83
N VAL A 186 -18.61 6.82 -7.66
CA VAL A 186 -19.34 6.67 -6.39
C VAL A 186 -20.23 7.90 -6.22
N PRO A 187 -21.56 7.74 -6.09
CA PRO A 187 -22.45 8.87 -5.90
C PRO A 187 -22.17 9.56 -4.56
N GLY A 188 -21.84 10.85 -4.61
CA GLY A 188 -21.68 11.71 -3.46
C GLY A 188 -23.02 12.08 -2.82
N PRO A 189 -23.00 12.61 -1.58
CA PRO A 189 -24.21 12.99 -0.85
C PRO A 189 -24.88 14.26 -1.41
N MET A 190 -24.23 14.99 -2.32
CA MET A 190 -24.70 16.27 -2.81
C MET A 190 -25.53 16.13 -4.10
N THR A 191 -26.68 16.78 -4.09
CA THR A 191 -27.50 17.05 -5.28
C THR A 191 -27.42 18.53 -5.60
N TYR A 192 -27.13 18.88 -6.85
CA TYR A 192 -27.07 20.27 -7.28
C TYR A 192 -28.47 20.94 -7.21
N ALA A 193 -28.57 22.07 -6.52
CA ALA A 193 -29.84 22.75 -6.28
C ALA A 193 -30.26 23.55 -7.54
N GLY A 194 -31.27 23.07 -8.25
CA GLY A 194 -31.84 23.78 -9.41
C GLY A 194 -32.39 22.86 -10.50
N THR A 195 -31.96 21.60 -10.52
CA THR A 195 -32.51 20.55 -11.36
C THR A 195 -32.74 19.31 -10.49
N GLU A 196 -33.98 18.86 -10.36
CA GLU A 196 -34.28 17.60 -9.69
C GLU A 196 -33.68 16.44 -10.51
N ALA A 197 -32.39 16.09 -10.32
CA ALA A 197 -31.82 14.73 -10.49
C ALA A 197 -30.29 14.66 -10.61
N THR A 198 -29.51 15.74 -10.74
CA THR A 198 -28.07 15.59 -11.01
C THR A 198 -27.29 15.29 -9.72
N ARG A 199 -26.89 14.02 -9.55
CA ARG A 199 -26.00 13.58 -8.47
C ARG A 199 -24.56 13.95 -8.80
N LEU A 200 -23.84 14.42 -7.78
CA LEU A 200 -22.39 14.46 -7.83
C LEU A 200 -21.85 13.03 -7.72
N TYR A 201 -20.80 12.74 -8.46
CA TYR A 201 -20.03 11.51 -8.36
C TYR A 201 -18.56 11.83 -8.14
N THR A 202 -17.87 10.92 -7.48
CA THR A 202 -16.42 10.90 -7.37
C THR A 202 -15.92 9.66 -8.09
N TRP A 203 -14.98 9.83 -9.03
CA TRP A 203 -14.34 8.75 -9.77
C TRP A 203 -12.91 8.60 -9.30
N SER A 204 -12.53 7.38 -8.94
CA SER A 204 -11.15 6.96 -8.72
C SER A 204 -10.54 6.52 -10.05
N LEU A 205 -9.44 7.16 -10.45
CA LEU A 205 -8.70 6.89 -11.67
C LEU A 205 -7.33 6.31 -11.32
N PRO A 206 -7.22 4.99 -11.09
CA PRO A 206 -5.92 4.35 -10.86
C PRO A 206 -5.06 4.46 -12.12
N LEU A 207 -3.78 4.78 -11.94
CA LEU A 207 -2.79 4.87 -13.00
C LEU A 207 -2.03 3.55 -13.10
N SER A 208 -1.60 3.19 -14.30
CA SER A 208 -0.83 1.97 -14.58
C SER A 208 0.55 1.92 -13.91
N ALA A 209 1.09 3.08 -13.53
CA ALA A 209 2.32 3.21 -12.76
C ALA A 209 2.32 4.51 -11.93
N PRO A 210 2.97 4.52 -10.74
CA PRO A 210 3.17 5.74 -9.98
C PRO A 210 3.91 6.81 -10.78
N GLN A 211 3.45 8.04 -10.67
CA GLN A 211 3.98 9.21 -11.35
C GLN A 211 4.79 10.05 -10.37
N ASN A 212 6.10 10.14 -10.60
CA ASN A 212 7.00 11.00 -9.82
C ASN A 212 7.34 12.25 -10.64
N ILE A 213 6.42 13.21 -10.63
CA ILE A 213 6.52 14.43 -11.41
C ILE A 213 6.44 15.62 -10.45
N GLN A 214 7.56 16.30 -10.26
CA GLN A 214 7.62 17.49 -9.39
C GLN A 214 6.85 18.68 -9.95
N ARG A 215 6.74 18.78 -11.29
CA ARG A 215 5.99 19.81 -12.03
C ARG A 215 5.48 19.28 -13.36
N GLY A 216 4.20 19.44 -13.61
CA GLY A 216 3.57 18.98 -14.84
C GLY A 216 2.18 19.55 -15.05
N TRP A 217 1.57 19.11 -16.14
CA TRP A 217 0.21 19.47 -16.54
C TRP A 217 -0.64 18.22 -16.59
N LEU A 218 -1.86 18.30 -16.07
CA LEU A 218 -2.82 17.21 -16.08
C LEU A 218 -3.94 17.52 -17.08
N SER A 219 -4.32 16.53 -17.87
CA SER A 219 -5.48 16.57 -18.75
C SER A 219 -6.32 15.32 -18.49
N ILE A 220 -7.59 15.53 -18.16
CA ILE A 220 -8.57 14.47 -17.93
C ILE A 220 -9.70 14.67 -18.92
N GLN A 221 -9.89 13.70 -19.80
CA GLN A 221 -10.93 13.71 -20.82
C GLN A 221 -11.86 12.53 -20.60
N ALA A 222 -13.15 12.76 -20.36
CA ALA A 222 -14.11 11.65 -20.39
C ALA A 222 -14.20 11.08 -21.82
N ILE A 223 -14.16 9.75 -21.94
CA ILE A 223 -14.23 9.01 -23.19
C ILE A 223 -15.41 8.03 -23.16
N GLY A 224 -16.23 8.08 -24.21
CA GLY A 224 -17.35 7.16 -24.42
C GLY A 224 -18.69 7.63 -23.85
N GLY A 225 -19.76 7.27 -24.55
CA GLY A 225 -21.16 7.51 -24.17
C GLY A 225 -21.78 8.77 -24.78
N ASP A 226 -23.12 8.85 -24.73
CA ASP A 226 -23.90 10.05 -25.11
C ASP A 226 -23.95 11.08 -23.96
N CYS A 227 -22.99 11.00 -23.04
CA CYS A 227 -23.00 11.65 -21.74
C CYS A 227 -21.75 12.51 -21.57
N TYR A 228 -21.97 13.74 -21.14
CA TYR A 228 -20.94 14.72 -20.88
C TYR A 228 -20.54 14.69 -19.41
N PHE A 229 -19.25 14.79 -19.16
CA PHE A 229 -18.70 14.97 -17.83
C PHE A 229 -18.56 16.47 -17.53
N GLY A 230 -19.25 16.94 -16.50
CA GLY A 230 -19.05 18.27 -15.93
C GLY A 230 -18.19 18.18 -14.69
N GLN A 231 -16.99 18.77 -14.71
CA GLN A 231 -16.13 18.81 -13.54
C GLN A 231 -16.54 19.98 -12.63
N LEU A 232 -16.48 19.76 -11.32
CA LEU A 232 -16.67 20.86 -10.37
C LEU A 232 -15.46 21.78 -10.38
N THR A 233 -15.71 23.08 -10.31
CA THR A 233 -14.67 24.10 -10.23
C THR A 233 -14.87 25.01 -9.03
N SER A 234 -13.80 25.40 -8.34
CA SER A 234 -13.84 26.45 -7.33
C SER A 234 -13.56 27.82 -7.95
N VAL A 235 -14.33 28.84 -7.57
CA VAL A 235 -14.09 30.24 -7.95
C VAL A 235 -13.14 30.98 -7.01
N GLU A 236 -12.86 30.42 -5.83
CA GLU A 236 -11.95 31.03 -4.84
C GLU A 236 -10.52 30.47 -4.90
N GLY A 237 -10.18 29.80 -6.00
CA GLY A 237 -8.86 29.29 -6.29
C GLY A 237 -7.76 30.35 -6.27
N THR A 238 -6.77 30.17 -5.40
CA THR A 238 -5.68 31.13 -5.19
C THR A 238 -4.48 30.85 -6.10
N ASP A 239 -4.62 31.06 -7.42
CA ASP A 239 -3.52 31.13 -8.42
C ASP A 239 -3.44 30.01 -9.48
N SER A 240 -4.47 29.17 -9.69
CA SER A 240 -4.41 28.15 -10.75
C SER A 240 -4.76 28.73 -12.13
N HIS A 241 -3.90 28.49 -13.13
CA HIS A 241 -4.16 28.88 -14.51
C HIS A 241 -4.70 27.68 -15.30
N SER A 242 -6.02 27.55 -15.40
CA SER A 242 -6.61 26.62 -16.36
C SER A 242 -6.36 27.12 -17.79
N LEU A 243 -5.76 26.30 -18.67
CA LEU A 243 -5.54 26.64 -20.08
C LEU A 243 -6.50 25.86 -20.97
N PHE A 244 -7.43 26.59 -21.59
CA PHE A 244 -8.35 26.00 -22.55
C PHE A 244 -7.81 26.12 -23.97
N LYS A 245 -7.77 25.00 -24.71
CA LYS A 245 -7.54 24.99 -26.15
C LYS A 245 -8.81 24.60 -26.87
N ASN A 246 -9.51 25.60 -27.41
CA ASN A 246 -10.61 25.35 -28.33
C ASN A 246 -10.07 24.58 -29.54
N GLY A 247 -10.71 23.48 -29.95
CA GLY A 247 -10.31 22.68 -31.10
C GLY A 247 -10.17 23.46 -32.42
N ALA A 248 -10.81 24.63 -32.53
CA ALA A 248 -10.68 25.54 -33.67
C ALA A 248 -9.53 26.57 -33.55
N SER A 249 -8.89 26.68 -32.38
CA SER A 249 -7.87 27.69 -32.06
C SER A 249 -6.50 27.05 -31.83
N SER A 250 -5.45 27.65 -32.39
CA SER A 250 -4.06 27.29 -32.07
C SER A 250 -3.55 27.98 -30.80
N THR A 251 -4.33 28.88 -30.20
CA THR A 251 -3.93 29.66 -29.02
C THR A 251 -4.65 29.20 -27.77
N TRP A 252 -3.90 29.08 -26.69
CA TRP A 252 -4.39 28.83 -25.34
C TRP A 252 -5.07 30.06 -24.76
N ALA A 253 -6.16 29.86 -24.02
CA ALA A 253 -6.82 30.90 -23.25
C ALA A 253 -6.79 30.54 -21.76
N SER A 254 -6.28 31.45 -20.93
CA SER A 254 -6.35 31.30 -19.47
C SER A 254 -7.79 31.52 -19.00
N GLN A 255 -8.27 30.61 -18.17
CA GLN A 255 -9.50 30.74 -17.41
C GLN A 255 -9.16 30.83 -15.92
N GLY A 256 -9.90 31.65 -15.16
CA GLY A 256 -9.66 31.89 -13.73
C GLY A 256 -10.52 31.01 -12.84
N PHE A 257 -10.44 29.69 -13.00
CA PHE A 257 -11.11 28.72 -12.13
C PHE A 257 -10.22 27.50 -11.92
N ASP A 258 -10.40 26.85 -10.77
CA ASP A 258 -9.64 25.67 -10.34
C ASP A 258 -10.50 24.42 -10.50
N LEU A 259 -9.94 23.33 -11.03
CA LEU A 259 -10.65 22.06 -11.09
C LEU A 259 -10.57 21.33 -9.74
N ASN A 260 -11.66 20.66 -9.35
CA ASN A 260 -11.69 19.84 -8.15
C ASN A 260 -11.22 18.40 -8.46
N TYR A 261 -9.99 18.09 -8.05
CA TYR A 261 -9.44 16.75 -8.06
C TYR A 261 -8.45 16.58 -6.91
N CYS A 262 -8.11 15.32 -6.63
CA CYS A 262 -7.11 14.96 -5.65
C CYS A 262 -6.13 13.98 -6.31
N LEU A 263 -4.83 14.22 -6.12
CA LEU A 263 -3.84 13.18 -6.37
C LEU A 263 -3.64 12.39 -5.10
N ILE A 264 -3.79 11.09 -5.22
CA ILE A 264 -3.60 10.15 -4.14
C ILE A 264 -2.29 9.44 -4.44
N SER A 265 -1.32 9.68 -3.56
CA SER A 265 -0.26 8.71 -3.35
C SER A 265 -0.84 7.64 -2.44
N HIS A 266 -1.04 6.43 -2.96
CA HIS A 266 -0.93 5.31 -2.04
C HIS A 266 0.51 5.33 -1.51
N ALA A 267 0.68 5.11 -0.21
CA ALA A 267 2.00 4.92 0.37
C ALA A 267 2.77 3.96 -0.56
N PRO A 268 4.03 4.26 -0.93
CA PRO A 268 4.79 3.43 -1.85
C PRO A 268 4.65 1.99 -1.37
N THR A 269 4.07 1.14 -2.21
CA THR A 269 3.83 -0.26 -1.91
C THR A 269 5.08 -0.83 -1.26
N ALA A 270 4.95 -1.36 -0.03
CA ALA A 270 6.08 -1.79 0.79
C ALA A 270 7.14 -2.46 -0.08
N PRO A 271 8.37 -1.91 -0.14
CA PRO A 271 9.39 -2.43 -1.03
C PRO A 271 9.64 -3.89 -0.66
N ALA A 272 10.01 -4.70 -1.67
CA ALA A 272 10.48 -6.07 -1.47
C ALA A 272 11.58 -6.17 -0.39
N CYS A 273 12.24 -5.06 -0.05
CA CYS A 273 13.25 -5.00 1.00
C CYS A 273 13.07 -3.76 1.87
N GLN A 274 12.75 -3.99 3.13
CA GLN A 274 12.70 -3.02 4.22
C GLN A 274 13.94 -3.22 5.11
N VAL A 275 14.97 -2.41 4.86
CA VAL A 275 16.24 -2.52 5.61
C VAL A 275 16.01 -2.12 7.05
N ALA A 276 16.56 -2.85 8.01
CA ALA A 276 16.51 -2.45 9.42
C ALA A 276 16.98 -1.00 9.59
N SER A 277 16.30 -0.26 10.48
CA SER A 277 16.71 1.09 10.86
C SER A 277 18.21 1.13 11.27
N GLN A 278 18.87 2.30 11.31
CA GLN A 278 20.28 2.60 11.77
C GLN A 278 20.36 3.20 13.20
N PRO A 279 21.25 2.82 14.16
CA PRO A 279 20.99 2.94 15.64
C PRO A 279 20.65 4.33 16.19
N ASN A 280 20.84 5.36 15.38
CA ASN A 280 20.50 6.75 15.58
C ASN A 280 19.08 7.13 15.12
N GLU A 281 18.31 6.21 14.56
CA GLU A 281 16.94 6.38 14.07
C GLU A 281 15.91 6.00 15.16
N ASN A 282 14.61 6.23 14.92
CA ASN A 282 13.54 5.88 15.87
C ASN A 282 13.31 4.36 15.92
N TRP A 283 14.17 3.67 16.66
CA TRP A 283 14.29 2.22 16.68
C TRP A 283 13.33 1.53 17.63
N GLY A 284 12.79 0.41 17.16
CA GLY A 284 11.92 -0.48 17.91
C GLY A 284 12.21 -1.94 17.56
N PHE A 285 11.94 -2.82 18.52
CA PHE A 285 11.85 -4.25 18.26
C PHE A 285 10.58 -4.76 18.89
N TRP A 286 10.04 -5.81 18.30
CA TRP A 286 8.85 -6.44 18.81
C TRP A 286 9.05 -7.94 18.88
N LEU A 287 8.64 -8.50 20.01
CA LEU A 287 8.66 -9.94 20.21
C LEU A 287 7.56 -10.56 19.35
N THR A 288 7.92 -11.60 18.61
CA THR A 288 7.04 -12.31 17.66
C THR A 288 6.54 -13.65 18.20
N ASP A 289 6.87 -13.99 19.44
CA ASP A 289 6.72 -15.34 19.97
C ASP A 289 5.83 -15.43 21.21
N GLY A 290 5.31 -16.65 21.42
CA GLY A 290 4.56 -17.03 22.61
C GLY A 290 3.40 -16.08 22.96
N VAL A 291 3.51 -15.40 24.10
CA VAL A 291 2.43 -14.56 24.65
C VAL A 291 2.20 -13.27 23.84
N PHE A 292 3.16 -12.87 23.01
CA PHE A 292 3.07 -11.65 22.21
C PHE A 292 2.38 -11.87 20.87
N GLY A 293 2.29 -13.12 20.42
CA GLY A 293 1.67 -13.53 19.17
C GLY A 293 2.45 -13.06 17.93
N PRO A 294 1.99 -13.48 16.75
CA PRO A 294 2.65 -13.16 15.49
C PRO A 294 2.61 -11.66 15.16
N ARG A 295 3.48 -11.29 14.22
CA ARG A 295 3.54 -9.97 13.60
C ARG A 295 3.44 -10.17 12.10
N ALA A 296 2.69 -9.31 11.44
CA ALA A 296 2.53 -9.35 10.00
C ALA A 296 2.94 -8.01 9.39
N GLU A 297 3.60 -8.10 8.24
CA GLU A 297 4.08 -6.96 7.48
C GLU A 297 3.56 -7.07 6.05
N ARG A 298 3.05 -5.97 5.50
CA ARG A 298 2.56 -5.97 4.12
C ARG A 298 3.76 -5.94 3.18
N PHE A 299 3.62 -6.59 2.04
CA PHE A 299 4.67 -6.59 1.03
C PHE A 299 4.10 -6.49 -0.38
N GLN A 300 4.94 -5.98 -1.28
CA GLN A 300 4.77 -6.13 -2.72
C GLN A 300 6.09 -6.52 -3.39
N VAL A 301 6.04 -7.50 -4.29
CA VAL A 301 7.21 -8.03 -5.01
C VAL A 301 6.86 -8.33 -6.47
N ASP A 302 7.84 -8.09 -7.35
CA ASP A 302 7.80 -8.54 -8.74
C ASP A 302 8.59 -9.86 -8.83
N GLY A 303 7.88 -10.99 -8.81
CA GLY A 303 8.47 -12.31 -9.02
C GLY A 303 8.00 -13.39 -8.06
N VAL A 304 8.64 -14.55 -8.18
CA VAL A 304 8.40 -15.70 -7.31
C VAL A 304 9.31 -15.60 -6.09
N ILE A 305 8.74 -15.57 -4.89
CA ILE A 305 9.49 -15.47 -3.64
C ILE A 305 10.25 -16.79 -3.42
N GLY A 306 11.58 -16.72 -3.36
CA GLY A 306 12.42 -17.88 -3.09
C GLY A 306 12.91 -17.94 -1.64
N SER A 307 13.11 -16.79 -0.99
CA SER A 307 13.52 -16.72 0.41
C SER A 307 13.11 -15.42 1.08
N VAL A 308 13.12 -15.43 2.41
CA VAL A 308 12.88 -14.27 3.27
C VAL A 308 14.14 -14.01 4.08
N ASP A 309 14.70 -12.81 3.99
CA ASP A 309 15.75 -12.34 4.88
C ASP A 309 15.11 -11.50 5.99
N LEU A 310 15.26 -11.89 7.25
CA LEU A 310 14.78 -11.13 8.40
C LEU A 310 15.94 -10.49 9.15
N THR A 311 15.74 -9.31 9.74
CA THR A 311 16.70 -8.77 10.71
C THR A 311 16.11 -8.80 12.11
N GLY A 312 16.78 -9.49 13.03
CA GLY A 312 16.29 -9.74 14.39
C GLY A 312 17.39 -9.88 15.42
N THR A 313 17.03 -10.09 16.68
CA THR A 313 17.97 -10.52 17.72
C THR A 313 17.27 -11.40 18.75
N SER A 314 17.98 -12.39 19.29
CA SER A 314 17.44 -13.29 20.30
C SER A 314 17.79 -12.75 21.69
N VAL A 315 16.77 -12.49 22.49
CA VAL A 315 16.86 -11.83 23.79
C VAL A 315 16.21 -12.66 24.88
N ALA A 316 16.76 -12.62 26.08
CA ALA A 316 16.22 -13.25 27.28
C ALA A 316 16.00 -12.18 28.35
N TRP A 317 14.88 -12.22 29.05
CA TRP A 317 14.65 -11.46 30.27
C TRP A 317 15.13 -12.24 31.49
N ASN A 318 16.10 -11.70 32.25
CA ASN A 318 16.62 -12.35 33.45
C ASN A 318 15.93 -11.90 34.76
N GLY A 319 14.83 -11.15 34.67
CA GLY A 319 14.15 -10.53 35.81
C GLY A 319 14.54 -9.08 36.07
N VAL A 320 15.68 -8.62 35.56
CA VAL A 320 16.21 -7.26 35.79
C VAL A 320 16.54 -6.54 34.49
N ALA A 321 17.09 -7.26 33.52
CA ALA A 321 17.50 -6.73 32.24
C ALA A 321 17.31 -7.76 31.12
N TRP A 322 17.17 -7.23 29.90
CA TRP A 322 17.30 -8.01 28.68
C TRP A 322 18.77 -8.37 28.47
N GLN A 323 19.05 -9.63 28.15
CA GLN A 323 20.36 -10.16 27.80
C GLN A 323 20.29 -10.89 26.46
N SER A 324 21.39 -10.97 25.72
CA SER A 324 21.41 -11.75 24.48
C SER A 324 21.38 -13.25 24.81
N CYS A 325 20.64 -14.01 24.00
CA CYS A 325 20.73 -15.46 24.01
C CYS A 325 22.04 -15.94 23.38
N ASN A 326 22.51 -17.12 23.76
CA ASN A 326 23.72 -17.73 23.18
C ASN A 326 23.42 -18.68 22.01
N ASP A 327 22.16 -19.14 21.91
CA ASP A 327 21.68 -19.86 20.74
C ASP A 327 21.12 -18.86 19.74
N PHE A 328 21.47 -19.08 18.48
CA PHE A 328 21.07 -18.25 17.35
C PHE A 328 20.51 -19.11 16.21
N THR A 329 20.34 -20.41 16.47
CA THR A 329 19.56 -21.28 15.62
C THR A 329 18.12 -21.15 16.08
N GLU A 330 17.33 -20.50 15.25
CA GLU A 330 15.94 -20.21 15.53
C GLU A 330 15.06 -20.98 14.55
N GLU A 331 13.91 -21.42 15.03
CA GLU A 331 12.83 -21.95 14.18
C GLU A 331 11.76 -20.87 14.05
N PHE A 332 11.29 -20.65 12.82
CA PHE A 332 10.28 -19.66 12.48
C PHE A 332 9.09 -20.35 11.82
N HIS A 333 7.89 -19.98 12.24
CA HIS A 333 6.68 -20.14 11.45
C HIS A 333 6.55 -18.91 10.55
N VAL A 334 6.64 -19.15 9.25
CA VAL A 334 6.54 -18.13 8.20
C VAL A 334 5.26 -18.37 7.44
N THR A 335 4.29 -17.46 7.60
CA THR A 335 2.98 -17.58 6.97
C THR A 335 2.80 -16.44 5.99
N PHE A 336 2.33 -16.76 4.79
CA PHE A 336 1.98 -15.78 3.78
C PHE A 336 0.48 -15.75 3.61
N HIS A 337 -0.10 -14.55 3.63
CA HIS A 337 -1.53 -14.34 3.40
C HIS A 337 -1.75 -13.46 2.18
N ALA A 338 -2.87 -13.67 1.49
CA ALA A 338 -3.34 -12.74 0.48
C ALA A 338 -3.64 -11.37 1.10
N ASP A 339 -3.56 -10.30 0.31
CA ASP A 339 -4.06 -8.99 0.72
C ASP A 339 -5.59 -8.92 0.49
N ASP A 340 -6.35 -8.52 1.50
CA ASP A 340 -7.78 -8.25 1.41
C ASP A 340 -8.02 -6.75 1.64
N ASN A 341 -7.77 -5.96 0.60
CA ASN A 341 -7.89 -4.49 0.59
C ASN A 341 -7.13 -3.83 1.77
N GLY A 342 -5.85 -4.17 1.93
CA GLY A 342 -5.01 -3.65 3.01
C GLY A 342 -5.29 -4.26 4.39
N SER A 343 -6.07 -5.34 4.47
CA SER A 343 -6.16 -6.21 5.64
C SER A 343 -5.58 -7.59 5.33
N ILE A 344 -5.29 -8.38 6.38
CA ILE A 344 -4.83 -9.77 6.20
C ILE A 344 -5.98 -10.61 5.60
N GLY A 345 -5.70 -11.26 4.47
CA GLY A 345 -6.65 -12.10 3.76
C GLY A 345 -6.52 -13.59 4.11
N GLU A 346 -6.84 -14.46 3.14
CA GLU A 346 -6.70 -15.91 3.28
C GLU A 346 -5.21 -16.31 3.37
N GLN A 347 -4.90 -17.27 4.23
CA GLN A 347 -3.59 -17.91 4.29
C GLN A 347 -3.29 -18.63 2.96
N VAL A 348 -2.23 -18.21 2.28
CA VAL A 348 -1.77 -18.78 1.00
C VAL A 348 -0.78 -19.92 1.23
N SER A 349 0.15 -19.75 2.18
CA SER A 349 1.13 -20.79 2.52
C SER A 349 1.69 -20.60 3.92
N GLU A 350 2.25 -21.67 4.48
CA GLU A 350 2.91 -21.67 5.79
C GLU A 350 4.11 -22.61 5.75
N PHE A 351 5.21 -22.18 6.35
CA PHE A 351 6.46 -22.92 6.43
C PHE A 351 7.03 -22.88 7.84
N THR A 352 7.54 -24.01 8.32
CA THR A 352 8.39 -24.08 9.52
C THR A 352 9.84 -24.17 9.08
N LEU A 353 10.62 -23.12 9.35
CA LEU A 353 11.98 -22.96 8.83
C LEU A 353 12.97 -22.78 9.98
N THR A 354 14.03 -23.59 10.00
CA THR A 354 15.14 -23.43 10.95
C THR A 354 16.32 -22.78 10.26
N THR A 355 16.91 -21.74 10.85
CA THR A 355 18.13 -21.10 10.32
C THR A 355 19.01 -20.58 11.45
N THR A 356 20.27 -20.25 11.14
CA THR A 356 21.21 -19.65 12.08
C THR A 356 21.46 -18.19 11.71
N GLY A 357 21.16 -17.27 12.64
CA GLY A 357 21.34 -15.84 12.40
C GLY A 357 22.81 -15.43 12.25
N THR A 358 23.13 -14.65 11.22
CA THR A 358 24.48 -14.09 10.98
C THR A 358 24.61 -12.73 11.67
N PRO A 359 25.63 -12.52 12.54
CA PRO A 359 25.84 -11.21 13.18
C PRO A 359 26.05 -10.10 12.15
N THR A 360 25.35 -8.98 12.30
CA THR A 360 25.56 -7.77 11.48
C THR A 360 26.81 -6.98 11.90
N GLY A 361 27.27 -7.19 13.14
CA GLY A 361 28.32 -6.39 13.76
C GLY A 361 27.81 -5.07 14.37
N THR A 362 26.53 -4.76 14.22
CA THR A 362 25.91 -3.54 14.76
C THR A 362 25.22 -3.85 16.09
N PRO A 363 25.59 -3.17 17.19
CA PRO A 363 24.87 -3.31 18.44
C PRO A 363 23.48 -2.67 18.34
N TYR A 364 22.49 -3.32 18.91
CA TYR A 364 21.08 -2.91 18.86
C TYR A 364 20.78 -1.70 19.77
N PHE A 365 21.55 -1.50 20.84
CA PHE A 365 21.35 -0.38 21.75
C PHE A 365 22.65 0.03 22.44
N TRP A 366 22.88 1.33 22.65
CA TRP A 366 24.07 1.82 23.33
C TRP A 366 24.16 1.32 24.79
N SER A 367 23.01 1.06 25.42
CA SER A 367 22.91 0.55 26.79
C SER A 367 22.75 -0.97 26.88
N PHE A 368 22.51 -1.67 25.76
CA PHE A 368 22.36 -3.12 25.75
C PHE A 368 23.17 -3.74 24.59
N PRO A 369 24.17 -4.59 24.88
CA PRO A 369 25.10 -5.10 23.89
C PRO A 369 24.52 -6.26 23.06
N PHE A 370 23.28 -6.16 22.58
CA PHE A 370 22.74 -7.16 21.66
C PHE A 370 23.33 -6.91 20.28
N ILE A 371 23.80 -7.95 19.61
CA ILE A 371 24.21 -7.84 18.22
C ILE A 371 22.99 -8.19 17.37
N SER A 372 22.58 -7.30 16.47
CA SER A 372 21.53 -7.65 15.51
C SER A 372 22.04 -8.71 14.53
N ARG A 373 21.13 -9.50 14.00
CA ARG A 373 21.44 -10.64 13.13
C ARG A 373 20.52 -10.65 11.93
N THR A 374 21.05 -11.09 10.80
CA THR A 374 20.24 -11.43 9.63
C THR A 374 19.98 -12.93 9.58
N TYR A 375 18.75 -13.30 9.27
CA TYR A 375 18.28 -14.68 9.18
C TYR A 375 17.78 -14.90 7.76
N GLN A 376 18.46 -15.77 7.00
CA GLN A 376 18.01 -16.15 5.67
C GLN A 376 17.15 -17.41 5.76
N LEU A 377 15.88 -17.28 5.39
CA LEU A 377 14.85 -18.31 5.44
C LEU A 377 14.54 -18.78 4.01
N GLN A 378 15.18 -19.87 3.60
CA GLN A 378 14.96 -20.45 2.27
C GLN A 378 13.61 -21.17 2.23
N LEU A 379 12.72 -20.76 1.32
CA LEU A 379 11.44 -21.45 1.15
C LEU A 379 11.68 -22.81 0.46
N PRO A 380 11.08 -23.91 0.95
CA PRO A 380 11.22 -25.23 0.34
C PRO A 380 10.51 -25.33 -1.01
N VAL A 381 9.46 -24.53 -1.19
CA VAL A 381 8.73 -24.35 -2.44
C VAL A 381 8.64 -22.85 -2.70
N PRO A 382 9.13 -22.35 -3.85
CA PRO A 382 8.99 -20.95 -4.20
C PRO A 382 7.50 -20.52 -4.22
N LEU A 383 7.22 -19.35 -3.70
CA LEU A 383 5.85 -18.85 -3.53
C LEU A 383 5.54 -17.75 -4.55
N GLN A 384 4.46 -17.92 -5.31
CA GLN A 384 3.95 -16.89 -6.19
C GLN A 384 2.88 -16.07 -5.46
N LEU A 385 3.28 -14.91 -4.95
CA LEU A 385 2.40 -13.96 -4.31
C LEU A 385 2.99 -12.56 -4.52
N TYR A 386 2.29 -11.72 -5.30
CA TYR A 386 2.79 -10.38 -5.68
C TYR A 386 2.58 -9.37 -4.58
N THR A 387 1.40 -9.40 -3.97
CA THR A 387 1.03 -8.55 -2.85
C THR A 387 0.42 -9.43 -1.78
N GLY A 388 0.76 -9.18 -0.53
CA GLY A 388 0.25 -9.98 0.57
C GLY A 388 0.81 -9.52 1.91
N TRP A 389 0.66 -10.39 2.88
CA TRP A 389 1.15 -10.20 4.24
C TRP A 389 2.13 -11.30 4.59
N LEU A 390 3.32 -10.91 5.04
CA LEU A 390 4.32 -11.80 5.61
C LEU A 390 4.13 -11.80 7.13
N GLU A 391 3.67 -12.92 7.65
CA GLU A 391 3.56 -13.18 9.07
C GLU A 391 4.76 -13.99 9.58
N ILE A 392 5.41 -13.50 10.64
CA ILE A 392 6.51 -14.18 11.32
C ILE A 392 6.12 -14.45 12.77
N GLU A 393 6.21 -15.71 13.17
CA GLU A 393 6.20 -16.16 14.56
C GLU A 393 7.47 -16.97 14.82
N ALA A 394 8.30 -16.55 15.76
CA ALA A 394 9.45 -17.35 16.17
C ALA A 394 9.00 -18.43 17.17
N VAL A 395 9.56 -19.63 17.05
CA VAL A 395 9.36 -20.70 18.00
C VAL A 395 10.35 -20.51 19.15
N ALA A 396 9.87 -19.87 20.23
CA ALA A 396 10.71 -19.51 21.36
C ALA A 396 11.50 -20.70 21.93
N ALA A 397 12.83 -20.60 21.91
CA ALA A 397 13.68 -21.47 22.70
C ALA A 397 13.44 -21.21 24.20
N PRO A 398 13.58 -22.21 25.10
CA PRO A 398 13.32 -22.02 26.53
C PRO A 398 14.10 -20.85 27.14
N GLY A 399 13.38 -19.80 27.55
CA GLY A 399 13.94 -18.59 28.17
C GLY A 399 14.53 -17.58 27.19
N CYS A 400 14.34 -17.76 25.90
CA CYS A 400 14.80 -16.89 24.83
C CYS A 400 13.63 -16.50 23.94
N TRP A 401 13.64 -15.24 23.50
CA TRP A 401 12.63 -14.68 22.64
C TRP A 401 13.26 -14.03 21.42
N PHE A 402 12.59 -14.12 20.27
CA PHE A 402 13.01 -13.40 19.07
C PHE A 402 12.41 -12.01 19.02
N ALA A 403 13.29 -11.01 18.94
CA ALA A 403 12.95 -9.63 18.72
C ALA A 403 13.13 -9.28 17.23
N TRP A 404 12.03 -9.08 16.51
CA TRP A 404 12.06 -8.61 15.12
C TRP A 404 12.29 -7.09 15.12
N LEU A 405 13.34 -6.64 14.43
CA LEU A 405 13.68 -5.22 14.32
C LEU A 405 12.68 -4.51 13.41
N ASN A 406 12.43 -3.23 13.69
CA ASN A 406 11.67 -2.36 12.81
C ASN A 406 12.52 -1.84 11.62
N SER A 407 11.83 -1.30 10.63
CA SER A 407 12.37 -0.49 9.56
C SER A 407 11.83 0.94 9.63
N GLN A 408 12.61 1.90 9.12
CA GLN A 408 12.09 3.23 8.75
C GLN A 408 11.65 3.27 7.28
N ASN A 409 12.02 2.25 6.51
CA ASN A 409 11.64 2.08 5.13
C ASN A 409 10.43 1.14 5.12
N GLY A 410 9.30 1.62 4.66
CA GLY A 410 8.08 0.83 4.57
C GLY A 410 6.90 1.71 4.21
N ASP A 411 5.71 1.14 4.28
CA ASP A 411 4.46 1.79 3.88
C ASP A 411 3.54 2.08 5.09
N GLY A 412 4.06 1.92 6.31
CA GLY A 412 3.30 2.05 7.54
C GLY A 412 2.22 0.97 7.72
N SER A 413 2.25 -0.10 6.93
CA SER A 413 1.20 -1.13 6.89
C SER A 413 1.66 -2.42 7.57
N SER A 414 1.83 -2.33 8.89
CA SER A 414 2.12 -3.50 9.71
C SER A 414 0.97 -3.82 10.67
N LEU A 415 0.90 -5.09 11.08
CA LEU A 415 -0.13 -5.59 11.97
C LEU A 415 0.49 -6.37 13.13
N VAL A 416 -0.09 -6.18 14.32
CA VAL A 416 0.23 -6.97 15.50
C VAL A 416 -0.97 -7.79 15.93
N TRP A 417 -0.74 -9.08 16.21
CA TRP A 417 -1.78 -9.94 16.74
C TRP A 417 -2.06 -9.62 18.21
N ASN A 418 -3.33 -9.34 18.53
CA ASN A 418 -3.76 -9.14 19.90
C ASN A 418 -4.33 -10.44 20.48
N ASN A 419 -3.54 -11.12 21.32
CA ASN A 419 -3.96 -12.38 21.95
C ASN A 419 -5.21 -12.28 22.85
N ASN A 420 -5.52 -11.11 23.40
CA ASN A 420 -6.70 -10.93 24.25
C ASN A 420 -7.99 -10.84 23.43
N THR A 421 -7.95 -10.14 22.30
CA THR A 421 -9.12 -9.96 21.43
C THR A 421 -9.16 -10.96 20.27
N GLN A 422 -8.08 -11.69 20.03
CA GLN A 422 -7.90 -12.56 18.87
C GLN A 422 -8.15 -11.82 17.55
N THR A 423 -7.55 -10.63 17.43
CA THR A 423 -7.69 -9.76 16.27
C THR A 423 -6.37 -9.11 15.92
N TRP A 424 -6.13 -8.88 14.64
CA TRP A 424 -5.08 -8.00 14.16
C TRP A 424 -5.38 -6.53 14.51
N ARG A 425 -4.33 -5.76 14.76
CA ARG A 425 -4.42 -4.31 14.97
C ARG A 425 -3.32 -3.63 14.17
N GLY A 426 -3.68 -2.50 13.56
CA GLY A 426 -2.73 -1.60 12.90
C GLY A 426 -1.58 -1.24 13.82
N PHE A 427 -0.38 -1.26 13.26
CA PHE A 427 0.85 -0.91 13.91
C PHE A 427 1.62 0.08 13.04
N ASN A 428 2.16 1.12 13.65
CA ASN A 428 2.66 2.31 12.95
C ASN A 428 4.18 2.28 12.75
N GLN A 429 4.78 1.09 12.75
CA GLN A 429 6.18 0.88 12.44
C GLN A 429 6.29 -0.34 11.55
N ASP A 430 7.12 -0.26 10.53
CA ASP A 430 7.34 -1.38 9.63
C ASP A 430 8.39 -2.33 10.19
N PHE A 431 8.42 -3.57 9.72
CA PHE A 431 9.37 -4.60 10.15
C PHE A 431 10.51 -4.79 9.16
N ALA A 432 11.71 -5.09 9.66
CA ALA A 432 12.88 -5.27 8.81
C ALA A 432 12.91 -6.65 8.15
N PHE A 433 12.57 -6.72 6.87
CA PHE A 433 12.69 -7.94 6.05
C PHE A 433 13.00 -7.64 4.60
N CYS A 434 13.51 -8.64 3.87
CA CYS A 434 13.60 -8.61 2.42
C CYS A 434 13.12 -9.93 1.81
N LEU A 435 12.29 -9.85 0.79
CA LEU A 435 11.86 -10.96 -0.04
C LEU A 435 12.78 -11.05 -1.25
N ASN A 436 13.52 -12.16 -1.35
CA ASN A 436 14.36 -12.41 -2.50
C ASN A 436 13.56 -13.18 -3.54
N THR A 437 13.26 -12.54 -4.66
CA THR A 437 12.61 -13.20 -5.78
C THR A 437 13.63 -14.02 -6.57
N ILE A 438 13.18 -15.17 -7.09
CA ILE A 438 13.94 -16.00 -8.00
C ILE A 438 13.29 -15.96 -9.37
N ALA A 439 14.11 -16.08 -10.41
CA ALA A 439 13.61 -16.42 -11.73
C ALA A 439 12.87 -17.76 -11.66
N CYS A 440 11.90 -17.98 -12.56
CA CYS A 440 11.16 -19.24 -12.59
C CYS A 440 12.08 -20.45 -12.48
N PRO A 441 11.69 -21.47 -11.71
CA PRO A 441 12.33 -22.77 -11.81
C PRO A 441 12.39 -23.22 -13.28
N PRO A 442 13.50 -23.82 -13.73
CA PRO A 442 13.58 -24.39 -15.07
C PRO A 442 12.54 -25.50 -15.22
N VAL A 443 11.93 -25.59 -16.41
CA VAL A 443 11.06 -26.72 -16.77
C VAL A 443 11.92 -27.96 -16.93
N ASN A 444 11.92 -28.81 -15.91
CA ASN A 444 12.59 -30.11 -15.91
C ASN A 444 11.61 -31.18 -16.43
N ASP A 445 12.15 -32.30 -16.92
CA ASP A 445 11.37 -33.47 -17.36
C ASP A 445 10.33 -33.18 -18.46
N VAL A 446 10.73 -32.43 -19.49
CA VAL A 446 9.93 -32.34 -20.72
C VAL A 446 9.85 -33.72 -21.37
N ARG A 447 8.65 -34.28 -21.42
CA ARG A 447 8.32 -35.56 -22.04
C ARG A 447 7.81 -35.30 -23.45
N MET A 448 8.19 -36.19 -24.37
CA MET A 448 7.85 -36.07 -25.78
C MET A 448 7.16 -37.34 -26.26
N SER A 449 6.06 -37.19 -27.00
CA SER A 449 5.40 -38.27 -27.70
C SER A 449 5.08 -37.86 -29.14
N HIS A 450 5.05 -38.84 -30.04
CA HIS A 450 4.76 -38.60 -31.45
C HIS A 450 3.82 -39.69 -31.96
N LEU A 451 2.65 -39.28 -32.48
CA LEU A 451 1.62 -40.19 -32.98
C LEU A 451 0.94 -39.57 -34.21
N ASN A 452 0.84 -40.34 -35.30
CA ASN A 452 0.16 -39.96 -36.54
C ASN A 452 0.60 -38.60 -37.13
N GLY A 453 1.89 -38.23 -36.99
CA GLY A 453 2.43 -36.97 -37.50
C GLY A 453 2.24 -35.77 -36.57
N THR A 454 1.71 -35.96 -35.38
CA THR A 454 1.60 -34.93 -34.34
C THR A 454 2.64 -35.17 -33.26
N LEU A 455 3.46 -34.16 -32.98
CA LEU A 455 4.31 -34.10 -31.80
C LEU A 455 3.48 -33.56 -30.63
N THR A 456 3.60 -34.18 -29.47
CA THR A 456 3.09 -33.64 -28.21
C THR A 456 4.22 -33.58 -27.19
N LEU A 457 4.47 -32.38 -26.68
CA LEU A 457 5.31 -32.12 -25.52
C LEU A 457 4.44 -32.03 -24.27
N SER A 458 4.90 -32.58 -23.16
CA SER A 458 4.25 -32.44 -21.86
C SER A 458 5.29 -32.24 -20.77
N TRP A 459 4.98 -31.45 -19.76
CA TRP A 459 5.89 -31.11 -18.66
C TRP A 459 5.12 -31.03 -17.34
N ASP A 460 5.85 -31.06 -16.23
CA ASP A 460 5.24 -30.81 -14.93
C ASP A 460 5.01 -29.30 -14.77
N ALA A 461 3.87 -28.91 -14.21
CA ALA A 461 3.55 -27.51 -13.99
C ALA A 461 4.62 -26.87 -13.07
N ILE A 462 5.15 -25.73 -13.49
CA ILE A 462 6.02 -24.89 -12.68
C ILE A 462 5.14 -23.96 -11.84
N PRO A 463 5.16 -24.07 -10.50
CA PRO A 463 4.51 -23.11 -9.63
C PRO A 463 5.05 -21.71 -9.95
N GLY A 464 4.19 -20.72 -10.15
CA GLY A 464 4.65 -19.40 -10.59
C GLY A 464 4.36 -19.05 -12.04
N ALA A 465 4.21 -20.06 -12.91
CA ALA A 465 4.17 -19.79 -14.34
C ALA A 465 2.83 -19.13 -14.76
N THR A 466 2.88 -17.96 -15.37
CA THR A 466 1.73 -17.36 -16.08
C THR A 466 1.60 -17.83 -17.51
N ASP A 467 2.71 -18.20 -18.11
CA ASP A 467 2.78 -18.79 -19.44
C ASP A 467 4.02 -19.69 -19.59
N TYR A 468 4.03 -20.48 -20.65
CA TYR A 468 5.21 -21.21 -21.10
C TYR A 468 5.53 -20.81 -22.52
N ARG A 469 6.80 -20.51 -22.78
CA ARG A 469 7.33 -20.28 -24.12
C ARG A 469 7.89 -21.58 -24.67
N ILE A 470 7.38 -21.97 -25.82
CA ILE A 470 7.84 -23.13 -26.58
C ILE A 470 8.83 -22.59 -27.60
N LEU A 471 10.06 -23.07 -27.52
CA LEU A 471 11.16 -22.65 -28.38
C LEU A 471 11.62 -23.84 -29.23
N THR A 472 12.07 -23.59 -30.46
CA THR A 472 12.60 -24.61 -31.38
C THR A 472 13.98 -24.24 -31.93
N ALA A 473 14.78 -25.24 -32.30
CA ALA A 473 16.07 -25.11 -32.99
C ALA A 473 16.30 -26.28 -33.95
N LYS A 474 17.10 -26.10 -35.01
CA LYS A 474 17.42 -27.18 -35.96
C LYS A 474 18.49 -28.13 -35.44
N THR A 475 19.34 -27.66 -34.55
CA THR A 475 20.37 -28.45 -33.86
C THR A 475 20.39 -28.08 -32.38
N PRO A 476 20.90 -28.95 -31.48
CA PRO A 476 20.86 -28.67 -30.05
C PRO A 476 21.88 -27.60 -29.62
N TYR A 477 22.74 -27.16 -30.53
CA TYR A 477 23.80 -26.17 -30.28
C TYR A 477 23.51 -24.81 -30.92
N GLU A 478 22.45 -24.71 -31.71
CA GLU A 478 22.00 -23.44 -32.27
C GLU A 478 21.11 -22.69 -31.26
N PRO A 479 21.05 -21.35 -31.35
CA PRO A 479 20.10 -20.58 -30.56
C PRO A 479 18.66 -21.03 -30.81
N PHE A 480 17.91 -21.22 -29.74
CA PHE A 480 16.48 -21.51 -29.81
C PHE A 480 15.70 -20.24 -30.18
N THR A 481 14.72 -20.39 -31.07
CA THR A 481 13.79 -19.32 -31.46
C THR A 481 12.39 -19.61 -30.92
N ALA A 482 11.66 -18.55 -30.53
CA ALA A 482 10.28 -18.70 -30.07
C ALA A 482 9.39 -19.29 -31.17
N LEU A 483 8.66 -20.34 -30.82
CA LEU A 483 7.73 -21.04 -31.69
C LEU A 483 6.28 -20.75 -31.28
N ASP A 484 5.97 -20.86 -29.99
CA ASP A 484 4.61 -20.68 -29.47
C ASP A 484 4.60 -20.29 -27.98
N ILE A 485 3.41 -19.93 -27.47
CA ILE A 485 3.16 -19.59 -26.06
C ILE A 485 1.89 -20.31 -25.59
N THR A 486 1.95 -20.96 -24.42
CA THR A 486 0.76 -21.53 -23.76
C THR A 486 0.49 -20.83 -22.44
N THR A 487 -0.74 -20.88 -21.93
CA THR A 487 -1.08 -20.36 -20.60
C THR A 487 -0.40 -21.15 -19.49
N GLY A 488 -0.23 -20.54 -18.30
CA GLY A 488 0.47 -21.11 -17.15
C GLY A 488 -0.16 -22.37 -16.55
N GLY A 489 -1.46 -22.59 -16.80
CA GLY A 489 -2.14 -23.85 -16.45
C GLY A 489 -1.91 -24.98 -17.46
N SER A 490 -1.32 -24.71 -18.62
CA SER A 490 -1.06 -25.74 -19.62
C SER A 490 0.18 -26.55 -19.26
N THR A 491 0.03 -27.88 -19.27
CA THR A 491 1.14 -28.83 -19.09
C THR A 491 1.42 -29.63 -20.36
N THR A 492 0.79 -29.25 -21.47
CA THR A 492 0.91 -29.94 -22.76
C THR A 492 0.87 -28.95 -23.93
N TRP A 493 1.60 -29.25 -24.99
CA TRP A 493 1.57 -28.52 -26.25
C TRP A 493 1.74 -29.49 -27.42
N SER A 494 1.02 -29.29 -28.52
CA SER A 494 1.07 -30.20 -29.68
C SER A 494 1.12 -29.45 -31.00
N VAL A 495 1.87 -30.00 -31.96
CA VAL A 495 2.00 -29.46 -33.32
C VAL A 495 2.05 -30.58 -34.36
N SER A 496 1.47 -30.34 -35.53
CA SER A 496 1.65 -31.22 -36.69
C SER A 496 3.05 -31.01 -37.28
N MET A 497 3.82 -32.09 -37.42
CA MET A 497 5.18 -32.01 -37.95
C MET A 497 5.21 -32.14 -39.47
N ASP A 498 5.69 -31.11 -40.14
CA ASP A 498 6.22 -31.22 -41.50
C ASP A 498 7.65 -31.77 -41.42
N SER A 499 7.98 -32.77 -42.24
CA SER A 499 9.18 -33.61 -42.08
C SER A 499 10.48 -32.84 -41.78
N GLY A 500 11.03 -33.00 -40.58
CA GLY A 500 12.32 -32.42 -40.16
C GLY A 500 12.67 -32.80 -38.72
N MET A 501 13.97 -32.87 -38.39
CA MET A 501 14.41 -33.01 -36.99
C MET A 501 14.49 -31.61 -36.38
N GLU A 502 13.69 -31.36 -35.34
CA GLU A 502 13.70 -30.14 -34.56
C GLU A 502 13.95 -30.47 -33.08
N PHE A 503 14.61 -29.56 -32.38
CA PHE A 503 14.86 -29.61 -30.94
C PHE A 503 13.95 -28.61 -30.26
N TYR A 504 13.29 -29.01 -29.18
CA TYR A 504 12.36 -28.14 -28.45
C TYR A 504 12.86 -27.84 -27.04
N LYS A 505 12.59 -26.62 -26.58
CA LYS A 505 12.84 -26.18 -25.21
C LYS A 505 11.60 -25.48 -24.68
N ILE A 506 11.25 -25.75 -23.43
CA ILE A 506 10.13 -25.11 -22.74
C ILE A 506 10.70 -24.21 -21.66
N VAL A 507 10.23 -22.98 -21.61
CA VAL A 507 10.64 -22.00 -20.61
C VAL A 507 9.38 -21.49 -19.91
N ALA A 508 9.29 -21.71 -18.60
CA ALA A 508 8.27 -21.08 -17.79
C ALA A 508 8.54 -19.58 -17.73
N VAL A 509 7.48 -18.79 -17.83
CA VAL A 509 7.48 -17.35 -17.60
C VAL A 509 6.65 -17.10 -16.37
N CYS A 510 7.25 -16.40 -15.42
CA CYS A 510 6.66 -15.97 -14.17
C CYS A 510 6.70 -14.45 -14.23
N PRO A 511 5.64 -13.77 -13.79
CA PRO A 511 5.56 -12.32 -13.79
C PRO A 511 6.70 -11.65 -13.05
#